data_AF-I0K6Q7-F1
#
_entry.id   AF-I0K6Q7-F1
#
_cell.length_a   1.000
_cell.length_b   1.000
_cell.length_c   1.000
_cell.angle_alpha   90.00
_cell.angle_beta   90.00
_cell.angle_gamma   90.00
#
_symmetry.space_group_name_H-M   'P 1'
#
loop_
_entity.id
_entity.type
_entity.pdbx_description
1 polymer ?
#
loop_
_entity_poly.entity_id
_entity_poly.type
_entity_poly.pdbx_seq_one_letter_code
_entity_poly.pdbx_strand_id
1 'polypeptide(L)'
;MNTQMVITVSPDELQAMLDKSVAPLKAEIATLRTQISTSKYAYTPDEVGEMIGYSADSIRQFIREGRKARGGKLVTLKATEIIPGYFRVRPADLNQFLNQF
;
A
#
# COMPACT_ATOMS: atom_id res chain seq x y z
N MET A 1 -10.74 -37.91 40.61
CA MET A 1 -11.16 -36.56 41.00
C MET A 1 -10.60 -35.60 39.94
N ASN A 2 -11.45 -35.06 39.06
CA ASN A 2 -11.03 -34.09 38.06
C ASN A 2 -11.18 -32.69 38.65
N THR A 3 -10.06 -32.05 38.94
CA THR A 3 -10.01 -30.67 39.40
C THR A 3 -10.39 -29.77 38.22
N GLN A 4 -11.65 -29.34 38.16
CA GLN A 4 -12.07 -28.26 37.27
C GLN A 4 -11.41 -26.98 37.78
N MET A 5 -10.32 -26.55 37.13
CA MET A 5 -9.79 -25.20 37.31
C MET A 5 -10.80 -24.21 36.74
N VAL A 6 -11.64 -23.65 37.60
CA VAL A 6 -12.43 -22.46 37.25
C VAL A 6 -11.44 -21.29 37.27
N ILE A 7 -11.02 -20.86 36.08
CA ILE A 7 -10.24 -19.64 35.94
C ILE A 7 -11.19 -18.46 36.20
N THR A 8 -11.22 -17.97 37.44
CA THR A 8 -11.92 -16.73 37.78
C THR A 8 -11.09 -15.55 37.29
N VAL A 9 -11.19 -15.26 36.00
CA VAL A 9 -10.60 -14.05 35.42
C VAL A 9 -11.47 -12.88 35.84
N SER A 10 -10.90 -11.91 36.53
CA SER A 10 -11.63 -10.67 36.84
C SER A 10 -11.98 -9.95 35.52
N PRO A 11 -13.09 -9.18 35.47
CA PRO A 11 -13.44 -8.40 34.29
C PRO A 11 -12.28 -7.53 33.77
N ASP A 12 -11.45 -7.01 34.68
CA ASP A 12 -10.27 -6.19 34.36
C ASP A 12 -9.15 -7.00 33.69
N GLU A 13 -8.92 -8.23 34.12
CA GLU A 13 -7.95 -9.14 33.48
C GLU A 13 -8.43 -9.60 32.11
N LEU A 14 -9.73 -9.84 31.94
CA LEU A 14 -10.36 -10.14 30.65
C LEU A 14 -10.19 -8.97 29.68
N GLN A 15 -10.42 -7.74 30.16
CA GLN A 15 -10.20 -6.52 29.38
C GLN A 15 -8.72 -6.38 28.98
N ALA A 16 -7.78 -6.60 29.90
CA ALA A 16 -6.35 -6.51 29.63
C ALA A 16 -5.87 -7.58 28.64
N MET A 17 -6.41 -8.80 28.71
CA MET A 17 -6.11 -9.86 27.74
C MET A 17 -6.65 -9.52 26.35
N LEU A 18 -7.88 -9.01 26.25
CA LEU A 18 -8.46 -8.55 24.99
C LEU A 18 -7.68 -7.39 24.40
N ASP A 19 -7.30 -6.40 25.19
CA ASP A 19 -6.49 -5.28 24.71
C ASP A 19 -5.11 -5.73 24.24
N LYS A 20 -4.48 -6.70 24.92
CA LYS A 20 -3.19 -7.27 24.51
C LYS A 20 -3.30 -8.05 23.20
N SER A 21 -4.41 -8.76 22.98
CA SER A 21 -4.67 -9.48 21.73
C SER A 21 -5.05 -8.55 20.57
N VAL A 22 -5.70 -7.42 20.83
CA VAL A 22 -6.19 -6.49 19.79
C VAL A 22 -5.19 -5.35 19.50
N ALA A 23 -4.26 -5.07 20.42
CA ALA A 23 -3.19 -4.09 20.23
C ALA A 23 -2.39 -4.23 18.92
N PRO A 24 -1.92 -5.42 18.51
CA PRO A 24 -1.20 -5.57 17.24
C PRO A 24 -2.06 -5.20 16.03
N LEU A 25 -3.35 -5.58 16.02
CA LEU A 25 -4.28 -5.23 14.95
C LEU A 25 -4.54 -3.72 14.90
N LYS A 26 -4.68 -3.06 16.06
CA LYS A 26 -4.80 -1.59 16.13
C LYS A 26 -3.56 -0.90 15.56
N ALA A 27 -2.36 -1.42 15.83
CA ALA A 27 -1.10 -0.88 15.31
C ALA A 27 -0.97 -1.06 13.79
N GLU A 28 -1.40 -2.20 13.26
CA GLU A 28 -1.40 -2.48 11.83
C GLU A 28 -2.39 -1.56 11.09
N ILE A 29 -3.60 -1.36 11.65
CA ILE A 29 -4.59 -0.41 11.11
C ILE A 29 -4.06 1.02 11.13
N ALA A 30 -3.37 1.44 12.20
CA ALA A 30 -2.76 2.76 12.27
C ALA A 30 -1.69 2.95 11.19
N THR A 31 -0.85 1.94 10.97
CA THR A 31 0.16 1.93 9.91
C THR A 31 -0.48 2.08 8.53
N LEU A 32 -1.49 1.26 8.22
CA LEU A 32 -2.24 1.32 6.97
C LEU A 32 -2.90 2.69 6.76
N ARG A 33 -3.53 3.27 7.79
CA ARG A 33 -4.12 4.61 7.72
C ARG A 33 -3.09 5.70 7.40
N THR A 34 -1.87 5.57 7.93
CA THR A 34 -0.79 6.55 7.70
C THR A 34 -0.22 6.45 6.29
N GLN A 35 -0.14 5.23 5.74
CA GLN A 35 0.23 5.00 4.35
C GLN A 35 -0.85 5.52 3.38
N ILE A 36 -2.13 5.38 3.74
CA ILE A 36 -3.25 5.91 2.95
C ILE A 36 -3.28 7.45 3.02
N SER A 37 -3.03 8.07 4.18
CA SER A 37 -3.07 9.53 4.32
C SER A 37 -1.92 10.24 3.59
N THR A 38 -0.75 9.61 3.51
CA THR A 38 0.36 10.09 2.67
C THR A 38 0.09 9.96 1.16
N SER A 39 -0.91 9.14 0.78
CA SER A 39 -1.35 8.96 -0.60
C SER A 39 -2.27 10.08 -1.13
N LYS A 40 -2.57 11.11 -0.33
CA LYS A 40 -3.47 12.22 -0.75
C LYS A 40 -2.99 12.98 -2.00
N TYR A 41 -1.71 12.86 -2.33
CA TYR A 41 -1.11 13.43 -3.53
C TYR A 41 -0.69 12.38 -4.57
N ALA A 42 -1.06 11.10 -4.41
CA ALA A 42 -0.61 10.02 -5.29
C ALA A 42 -1.75 9.51 -6.21
N TYR A 43 -1.42 9.37 -7.48
CA TYR A 43 -2.34 8.96 -8.53
C TYR A 43 -2.44 7.44 -8.65
N THR A 44 -3.60 6.95 -9.06
CA THR A 44 -3.82 5.57 -9.52
C THR A 44 -3.29 5.36 -10.93
N PRO A 45 -3.07 4.11 -11.38
CA PRO A 45 -2.73 3.83 -12.77
C PRO A 45 -3.76 4.38 -13.77
N ASP A 46 -5.04 4.39 -13.42
CA ASP A 46 -6.12 4.94 -14.24
C ASP A 46 -5.97 6.47 -14.40
N GLU A 47 -5.82 7.20 -13.29
CA GLU A 47 -5.60 8.66 -13.31
C GLU A 47 -4.32 9.04 -14.07
N VAL A 48 -3.21 8.31 -13.85
CA VAL A 48 -1.98 8.53 -14.60
C VAL A 48 -2.22 8.29 -16.09
N GLY A 49 -2.91 7.21 -16.43
CA GLY A 49 -3.25 6.86 -17.81
C GLY A 49 -4.03 7.98 -18.50
N GLU A 50 -5.04 8.52 -17.85
CA GLU A 50 -5.81 9.67 -18.33
C GLU A 50 -4.94 10.93 -18.52
N MET A 51 -4.02 11.20 -17.59
CA MET A 51 -3.13 12.36 -17.66
C MET A 51 -2.13 12.31 -18.82
N ILE A 52 -1.59 11.12 -19.14
CA ILE A 52 -0.51 10.97 -20.13
C ILE A 52 -0.92 10.25 -21.41
N GLY A 53 -2.21 9.91 -21.56
CA GLY A 53 -2.78 9.31 -22.76
C GLY A 53 -2.48 7.82 -22.95
N TYR A 54 -2.38 7.04 -21.87
CA TYR A 54 -2.17 5.59 -21.90
C TYR A 54 -3.29 4.85 -21.16
N SER A 55 -3.48 3.56 -21.45
CA SER A 55 -4.39 2.74 -20.66
C SER A 55 -3.81 2.42 -19.28
N ALA A 56 -4.67 2.18 -18.29
CA ALA A 56 -4.25 1.77 -16.96
C ALA A 56 -3.38 0.50 -16.97
N ASP A 57 -3.65 -0.43 -17.88
CA ASP A 57 -2.85 -1.65 -18.06
C ASP A 57 -1.44 -1.34 -18.57
N SER A 58 -1.30 -0.40 -19.51
CA SER A 58 0.02 0.08 -19.93
C SER A 58 0.76 0.74 -18.76
N ILE A 59 0.08 1.52 -17.92
CA ILE A 59 0.72 2.11 -16.72
C ILE A 59 1.17 1.01 -15.76
N ARG A 60 0.34 0.00 -15.49
CA ARG A 60 0.73 -1.17 -14.66
C ARG A 60 1.93 -1.91 -15.26
N GLN A 61 1.98 -2.04 -16.58
CA GLN A 61 3.13 -2.62 -17.28
C GLN A 61 4.38 -1.75 -17.11
N PHE A 62 4.27 -0.42 -17.22
CA PHE A 62 5.40 0.48 -16.99
C PHE A 62 5.93 0.41 -15.55
N ILE A 63 5.06 0.12 -14.58
CA ILE A 63 5.46 -0.09 -13.19
C ILE A 63 6.20 -1.42 -13.02
N ARG A 64 5.69 -2.51 -13.60
CA ARG A 64 6.23 -3.87 -13.40
C ARG A 64 7.41 -4.21 -14.30
N GLU A 65 7.31 -3.88 -15.57
CA GLU A 65 8.23 -4.28 -16.64
C GLU A 65 9.01 -3.09 -17.20
N GLY A 66 8.47 -1.88 -17.10
CA GLY A 66 9.08 -0.67 -17.64
C GLY A 66 8.84 -0.45 -19.12
N ARG A 67 9.40 0.65 -19.63
CA ARG A 67 9.27 1.12 -21.01
C ARG A 67 10.64 1.52 -21.56
N LYS A 68 10.90 1.25 -22.84
CA LYS A 68 12.15 1.62 -23.52
C LYS A 68 12.18 3.10 -23.89
N ALA A 69 13.14 3.84 -23.34
CA ALA A 69 13.42 5.25 -23.63
C ALA A 69 14.14 5.43 -24.99
N ARG A 70 14.34 6.69 -25.42
CA ARG A 70 14.97 7.03 -26.72
C ARG A 70 16.37 6.44 -26.92
N GLY A 71 17.08 6.09 -25.84
CA GLY A 71 18.38 5.41 -25.87
C GLY A 71 18.33 3.88 -25.75
N GLY A 72 17.16 3.25 -25.88
CA GLY A 72 16.98 1.80 -25.72
C GLY A 72 17.01 1.30 -24.27
N LYS A 73 17.31 2.18 -23.31
CA LYS A 73 17.30 1.88 -21.87
C LYS A 73 15.87 1.61 -21.39
N LEU A 74 15.70 0.53 -20.64
CA LEU A 74 14.45 0.22 -19.94
C LEU A 74 14.32 1.11 -18.70
N VAL A 75 13.22 1.84 -18.60
CA VAL A 75 12.90 2.72 -17.48
C VAL A 75 11.56 2.29 -16.87
N THR A 76 11.53 2.06 -15.56
CA THR A 76 10.32 1.68 -14.83
C THR A 76 9.68 2.90 -14.17
N LEU A 77 8.35 2.95 -14.15
CA LEU A 77 7.61 3.95 -13.39
C LEU A 77 7.61 3.55 -11.90
N LYS A 78 8.19 4.38 -11.05
CA LYS A 78 8.18 4.13 -9.61
C LYS A 78 6.76 4.30 -9.06
N ALA A 79 6.30 3.30 -8.31
CA ALA A 79 5.03 3.31 -7.63
C ALA A 79 5.13 2.57 -6.29
N THR A 80 4.24 2.91 -5.37
CA THR A 80 4.04 2.15 -4.13
C THR A 80 2.88 1.20 -4.32
N GLU A 81 3.10 -0.10 -4.12
CA GLU A 81 2.02 -1.09 -4.08
C GLU A 81 1.46 -1.14 -2.66
N ILE A 82 0.17 -0.79 -2.49
CA ILE A 82 -0.48 -0.77 -1.18
C ILE A 82 -1.05 -2.17 -0.86
N ILE A 83 -1.69 -2.78 -1.85
CA ILE A 83 -2.13 -4.17 -1.87
C ILE A 83 -1.84 -4.74 -3.26
N PRO A 84 -1.77 -6.07 -3.42
CA PRO A 84 -1.44 -6.67 -4.71
C PRO A 84 -2.30 -6.12 -5.86
N GLY A 85 -1.65 -5.51 -6.86
CA GLY A 85 -2.29 -4.89 -8.02
C GLY A 85 -2.77 -3.45 -7.85
N TYR A 86 -2.79 -2.91 -6.62
CA TYR A 86 -3.14 -1.52 -6.35
C TYR A 86 -1.88 -0.68 -6.14
N PHE A 87 -1.55 0.06 -7.18
CA PHE A 87 -0.40 0.95 -7.21
C PHE A 87 -0.81 2.40 -6.95
N ARG A 88 0.09 3.15 -6.32
CA ARG A 88 0.03 4.61 -6.19
C ARG A 88 1.31 5.24 -6.71
N VAL A 89 1.17 6.17 -7.63
CA VAL A 89 2.26 6.87 -8.31
C VAL A 89 2.33 8.29 -7.76
N ARG A 90 3.50 8.72 -7.27
CA ARG A 90 3.67 10.10 -6.82
C ARG A 90 3.90 11.03 -8.02
N PRO A 91 3.48 12.30 -7.97
CA PRO A 91 3.65 13.25 -9.06
C PRO A 91 5.13 13.45 -9.44
N ALA A 92 6.01 13.48 -8.44
CA ALA A 92 7.45 13.58 -8.66
C ALA A 92 8.02 12.37 -9.42
N ASP A 93 7.57 11.16 -9.08
CA ASP A 93 8.00 9.92 -9.74
C ASP A 93 7.49 9.86 -11.19
N LEU A 94 6.25 10.31 -11.43
CA LEU A 94 5.68 10.43 -12.77
C LEU A 94 6.46 11.43 -13.63
N ASN A 95 6.75 12.63 -13.11
CA ASN A 95 7.53 13.62 -13.83
C ASN A 95 8.95 13.13 -14.16
N GLN A 96 9.61 12.45 -13.22
CA GLN A 96 10.92 11.84 -13.46
C GLN A 96 10.88 10.78 -14.58
N PHE A 97 9.83 9.96 -14.61
CA PHE A 97 9.62 8.96 -15.65
C PHE A 97 9.41 9.61 -17.02
N LEU A 98 8.55 10.63 -17.10
CA LEU A 98 8.23 11.33 -18.35
C LEU A 98 9.46 12.03 -18.94
N ASN A 99 10.34 12.59 -18.11
CA ASN A 99 11.58 13.24 -18.56
C ASN A 99 12.57 12.30 -19.26
N GLN A 100 12.33 10.98 -19.28
CA GLN A 100 13.17 10.01 -19.99
C GLN A 100 12.74 9.78 -21.45
N PHE A 101 11.60 10.33 -21.90
CA PHE A 101 10.96 10.06 -23.19
C PHE A 101 10.72 11.33 -24.01
#